data_AF-A0A1H2X125-F1
#
_entry.id   AF-A0A1H2X125-F1
#
_cell.length_a   1.000
_cell.length_b   1.000
_cell.length_c   1.000
_cell.angle_alpha   90.00
_cell.angle_beta   90.00
_cell.angle_gamma   90.00
#
_symmetry.space_group_name_H-M   'P 1'
#
loop_
_entity.id
_entity.type
_entity.pdbx_description
1 polymer ?
#
loop_
_entity_poly.entity_id
_entity_poly.type
_entity_poly.pdbx_seq_one_letter_code
_entity_poly.pdbx_strand_id
1 'polypeptide(L)'
;MQYFNRQHQRVGHVFQGRFKAILVQKDAYLLELARYIVLNPVRAQMVHSAKEWRWSSYRATAGYEENDGYLATEWILAGFDSVKSIAQQLYRDFVQAGKGQPSPWQRLKNQIYLGSDDFVNDTQRMLNPEQSLKDIPKKQKQAPVKPLSYFADQYQTRDECMAQAYLSGHYTLVQVGEYFGVSYATVSRALKQLERESKNVKCKA
;
A
#
# COMPACT_ATOMS: atom_id res chain seq x y z
N MET A 1 12.16 -14.92 -23.98
CA MET A 1 11.10 -15.85 -23.54
C MET A 1 11.14 -17.18 -24.28
N GLN A 2 11.01 -17.20 -25.61
CA GLN A 2 11.09 -18.45 -26.40
C GLN A 2 12.45 -19.16 -26.30
N TYR A 3 13.56 -18.41 -26.27
CA TYR A 3 14.91 -18.98 -26.12
C TYR A 3 15.08 -19.77 -24.81
N PHE A 4 14.73 -19.17 -23.65
CA PHE A 4 14.77 -19.84 -22.35
C PHE A 4 13.88 -21.10 -22.31
N ASN A 5 12.66 -20.99 -22.83
CA ASN A 5 11.72 -22.11 -22.91
C ASN A 5 12.25 -23.27 -23.76
N ARG A 6 12.87 -22.96 -24.91
CA ARG A 6 13.49 -23.95 -25.78
C ARG A 6 14.70 -24.62 -25.14
N GLN A 7 15.52 -23.86 -24.41
CA GLN A 7 16.68 -24.38 -23.68
C GLN A 7 16.29 -25.26 -22.49
N HIS A 8 15.18 -24.96 -21.80
CA HIS A 8 14.72 -25.69 -20.61
C HIS A 8 13.54 -26.64 -20.86
N GLN A 9 13.17 -26.89 -22.13
CA GLN A 9 12.04 -27.74 -22.53
C GLN A 9 10.72 -27.37 -21.82
N ARG A 10 10.46 -26.07 -21.63
CA ARG A 10 9.23 -25.56 -21.02
C ARG A 10 8.29 -25.01 -22.08
N VAL A 11 6.99 -25.17 -21.87
CA VAL A 11 5.92 -24.59 -22.71
C VAL A 11 5.15 -23.52 -21.92
N GLY A 12 4.63 -22.51 -22.63
CA GLY A 12 3.88 -21.40 -22.03
C GLY A 12 4.73 -20.16 -21.70
N HIS A 13 4.12 -19.15 -21.07
CA HIS A 13 4.82 -17.91 -20.71
C HIS A 13 5.70 -18.10 -19.47
N VAL A 14 6.99 -17.71 -19.54
CA VAL A 14 7.92 -17.75 -18.38
C VAL A 14 7.44 -16.87 -17.22
N PHE A 15 6.73 -15.78 -17.51
CA PHE A 15 6.16 -14.86 -16.53
C PHE A 15 4.66 -15.09 -16.44
N GLN A 16 4.17 -15.37 -15.23
CA GLN A 16 2.74 -15.43 -14.95
C GLN A 16 2.20 -14.03 -14.63
N GLY A 17 1.79 -13.31 -15.68
CA GLY A 17 1.08 -12.04 -15.56
C GLY A 17 1.98 -10.81 -15.41
N ARG A 18 1.36 -9.69 -15.03
CA ARG A 18 2.03 -8.39 -14.89
C ARG A 18 2.77 -8.30 -13.56
N PHE A 19 3.90 -7.59 -13.55
CA PHE A 19 4.59 -7.24 -12.31
C PHE A 19 3.70 -6.35 -11.43
N LYS A 20 3.86 -6.47 -10.12
CA LYS A 20 3.18 -5.60 -9.14
C LYS A 20 4.17 -4.55 -8.65
N ALA A 21 3.75 -3.29 -8.68
CA ALA A 21 4.47 -2.17 -8.07
C ALA A 21 3.67 -1.67 -6.86
N ILE A 22 4.32 -1.64 -5.70
CA ILE A 22 3.71 -1.23 -4.43
C ILE A 22 4.58 -0.13 -3.84
N LEU A 23 3.97 1.00 -3.51
CA LEU A 23 4.58 2.09 -2.78
C LEU A 23 4.60 1.73 -1.30
N VAL A 24 5.78 1.82 -0.70
CA VAL A 24 6.03 1.41 0.69
C VAL A 24 6.49 2.64 1.46
N GLN A 25 5.82 2.93 2.58
CA GLN A 25 6.30 3.92 3.52
C GLN A 25 7.68 3.49 4.05
N LYS A 26 8.60 4.45 4.21
CA LYS A 26 9.91 4.18 4.80
C LYS A 26 9.78 3.64 6.24
N ASP A 27 10.88 3.13 6.77
CA ASP A 27 11.01 2.62 8.14
C ASP A 27 10.26 1.31 8.38
N ALA A 28 9.28 1.29 9.29
CA ALA A 28 8.65 0.06 9.78
C ALA A 28 8.05 -0.79 8.64
N TYR A 29 7.35 -0.17 7.68
CA TYR A 29 6.73 -0.91 6.57
C TYR A 29 7.77 -1.50 5.61
N LEU A 30 8.90 -0.82 5.41
CA LEU A 30 10.01 -1.31 4.62
C LEU A 30 10.68 -2.53 5.28
N LEU A 31 10.96 -2.45 6.59
CA LEU A 31 11.56 -3.57 7.34
C LEU A 31 10.62 -4.78 7.35
N GLU A 32 9.31 -4.56 7.53
CA GLU A 32 8.29 -5.61 7.43
C GLU A 32 8.29 -6.29 6.05
N LEU A 33 8.42 -5.52 4.98
CA LEU A 33 8.50 -6.06 3.63
C LEU A 33 9.81 -6.83 3.40
N ALA A 34 10.94 -6.30 3.87
CA ALA A 34 12.24 -6.99 3.79
C ALA A 34 12.18 -8.33 4.52
N ARG A 35 11.59 -8.36 5.71
CA ARG A 35 11.33 -9.60 6.48
C ARG A 35 10.44 -10.57 5.72
N TYR A 36 9.36 -10.08 5.10
CA TYR A 36 8.50 -10.94 4.28
C TYR A 36 9.27 -11.60 3.14
N ILE A 37 10.11 -10.85 2.42
CA ILE A 37 10.88 -11.38 1.28
C ILE A 37 11.79 -12.53 1.72
N VAL A 38 12.57 -12.34 2.79
CA VAL A 38 13.50 -13.38 3.26
C VAL A 38 12.79 -14.58 3.87
N LEU A 39 11.56 -14.42 4.36
CA LEU A 39 10.73 -15.51 4.87
C LEU A 39 9.89 -16.21 3.80
N ASN A 40 9.78 -15.70 2.57
CA ASN A 40 8.98 -16.33 1.52
C ASN A 40 9.32 -17.81 1.28
N PRO A 41 10.60 -18.24 1.22
CA PRO A 41 10.96 -19.65 1.09
C PRO A 41 10.47 -20.50 2.27
N VAL A 42 10.47 -19.95 3.49
CA VAL A 42 9.94 -20.62 4.69
C VAL A 42 8.42 -20.74 4.62
N ARG A 43 7.73 -19.66 4.22
CA ARG A 43 6.27 -19.65 4.04
C ARG A 43 5.80 -20.60 2.95
N ALA A 44 6.60 -20.77 1.90
CA ALA A 44 6.37 -21.72 0.82
C ALA A 44 6.78 -23.16 1.18
N GLN A 45 7.18 -23.41 2.43
CA GLN A 45 7.60 -24.72 2.93
C GLN A 45 8.78 -25.34 2.16
N MET A 46 9.63 -24.50 1.57
CA MET A 46 10.83 -24.94 0.83
C MET A 46 12.02 -25.18 1.75
N VAL A 47 12.08 -24.47 2.89
CA VAL A 47 13.14 -24.53 3.90
C VAL A 47 12.57 -24.26 5.30
N HIS A 48 13.27 -24.69 6.36
CA HIS A 48 12.81 -24.47 7.74
C HIS A 48 13.21 -23.11 8.32
N SER A 49 14.25 -22.50 7.76
CA SER A 49 14.74 -21.18 8.15
C SER A 49 15.23 -20.37 6.96
N ALA A 50 15.15 -19.05 7.07
CA ALA A 50 15.66 -18.15 6.03
C ALA A 50 17.18 -18.33 5.79
N LYS A 51 17.93 -18.83 6.80
CA LYS A 51 19.37 -19.09 6.70
C LYS A 51 19.70 -20.20 5.68
N GLU A 52 18.80 -21.17 5.51
CA GLU A 52 18.98 -22.29 4.56
C GLU A 52 18.80 -21.85 3.10
N TRP A 53 18.13 -20.73 2.85
CA TRP A 53 17.86 -20.24 1.50
C TRP A 53 19.01 -19.38 0.96
N ARG A 54 19.89 -20.01 0.17
CA ARG A 54 21.09 -19.36 -0.40
C ARG A 54 20.79 -18.29 -1.45
N TRP A 55 19.62 -18.34 -2.09
CA TRP A 55 19.23 -17.40 -3.15
C TRP A 55 18.57 -16.14 -2.60
N SER A 56 19.10 -15.58 -1.51
CA SER A 56 18.68 -14.30 -0.94
C SER A 56 19.85 -13.58 -0.29
N SER A 57 19.71 -12.27 -0.11
CA SER A 57 20.68 -11.43 0.61
C SER A 57 20.68 -11.66 2.14
N TYR A 58 19.81 -12.52 2.67
CA TYR A 58 19.62 -12.69 4.12
C TYR A 58 20.91 -13.12 4.82
N ARG A 59 21.68 -14.04 4.23
CA ARG A 59 22.89 -14.59 4.88
C ARG A 59 23.97 -13.53 5.08
N ALA A 60 24.25 -12.74 4.05
CA ALA A 60 25.16 -11.60 4.15
C ALA A 60 24.61 -10.50 5.09
N THR A 61 23.33 -10.13 4.94
CA THR A 61 22.71 -9.08 5.79
C THR A 61 22.70 -9.47 7.27
N ALA A 62 22.44 -10.74 7.58
CA ALA A 62 22.41 -11.28 8.94
C ALA A 62 23.79 -11.66 9.48
N GLY A 63 24.88 -11.43 8.74
CA GLY A 63 26.25 -11.70 9.19
C GLY A 63 26.65 -13.18 9.22
N TYR A 64 25.96 -14.04 8.47
CA TYR A 64 26.34 -15.45 8.30
C TYR A 64 27.35 -15.67 7.16
N GLU A 65 27.50 -14.68 6.28
CA GLU A 65 28.48 -14.66 5.20
C GLU A 65 29.12 -13.28 5.10
N GLU A 66 30.35 -13.24 4.61
CA GLU A 66 31.00 -11.97 4.26
C GLU A 66 30.27 -11.32 3.08
N ASN A 67 30.31 -9.99 3.08
CA ASN A 67 29.73 -9.19 2.02
C ASN A 67 30.88 -8.59 1.20
N ASP A 68 31.03 -9.06 -0.04
CA ASP A 68 32.09 -8.65 -0.98
C ASP A 68 31.93 -7.21 -1.51
N GLY A 69 31.06 -6.39 -0.90
CA GLY A 69 30.87 -4.98 -1.22
C GLY A 69 29.85 -4.69 -2.33
N TYR A 70 29.32 -5.72 -3.00
CA TYR A 70 28.31 -5.58 -4.05
C TYR A 70 26.87 -5.55 -3.53
N LEU A 71 26.67 -5.76 -2.22
CA LEU A 71 25.36 -5.74 -1.57
C LEU A 71 25.30 -4.60 -0.54
N ALA A 72 24.38 -3.67 -0.71
CA ALA A 72 24.12 -2.64 0.31
C ALA A 72 23.27 -3.24 1.44
N THR A 73 23.89 -3.49 2.60
CA THR A 73 23.22 -4.04 3.79
C THR A 73 22.89 -2.96 4.83
N GLU A 74 23.54 -1.80 4.70
CA GLU A 74 23.61 -0.74 5.69
C GLU A 74 22.24 -0.12 5.91
N TRP A 75 21.44 0.03 4.85
CA TRP A 75 20.10 0.63 4.92
C TRP A 75 19.11 -0.21 5.74
N ILE A 76 19.22 -1.54 5.65
CA ILE A 76 18.39 -2.44 6.45
C ILE A 76 18.88 -2.46 7.89
N LEU A 77 20.19 -2.57 8.09
CA LEU A 77 20.80 -2.66 9.42
C LEU A 77 20.68 -1.36 10.23
N ALA A 78 20.70 -0.21 9.57
CA ALA A 78 20.50 1.10 10.20
C ALA A 78 19.12 1.26 10.87
N GLY A 79 18.14 0.45 10.47
CA GLY A 79 16.83 0.40 11.13
C GLY A 79 16.82 -0.32 12.48
N PHE A 80 17.94 -0.91 12.90
CA PHE A 80 18.05 -1.70 14.14
C PHE A 80 19.01 -1.09 15.15
N ASP A 81 20.27 -0.84 14.74
CA ASP A 81 21.30 -0.29 15.62
C ASP A 81 22.43 0.34 14.80
N SER A 82 23.19 1.26 15.39
CA SER A 82 24.37 1.88 14.75
C SER A 82 25.58 0.93 14.77
N VAL A 83 25.65 0.01 15.73
CA VAL A 83 26.71 -0.99 15.84
C VAL A 83 26.35 -2.21 15.00
N LYS A 84 27.13 -2.48 13.94
CA LYS A 84 26.85 -3.53 12.95
C LYS A 84 26.54 -4.90 13.56
N SER A 85 27.31 -5.36 14.55
CA SER A 85 27.11 -6.68 15.18
C SER A 85 25.79 -6.75 15.96
N ILE A 86 25.41 -5.67 16.65
CA ILE A 86 24.14 -5.55 17.37
C ILE A 86 22.99 -5.50 16.37
N ALA A 87 23.10 -4.66 15.32
CA ALA A 87 22.10 -4.55 14.25
C ALA A 87 21.85 -5.90 13.57
N GLN A 88 22.90 -6.67 13.29
CA GLN A 88 22.78 -8.01 12.72
C GLN A 88 22.04 -8.97 13.65
N GLN A 89 22.31 -8.91 14.96
CA GLN A 89 21.59 -9.72 15.95
C GLN A 89 20.10 -9.35 16.01
N LEU A 90 19.80 -8.06 16.15
CA LEU A 90 18.42 -7.57 16.18
C LEU A 90 17.67 -7.89 14.87
N TYR A 91 18.35 -7.81 13.72
CA TYR A 91 17.77 -8.21 12.44
C TYR A 91 17.45 -9.71 12.38
N ARG A 92 18.31 -10.57 12.93
CA ARG A 92 18.02 -12.02 13.05
C ARG A 92 16.77 -12.24 13.88
N ASP A 93 16.68 -11.59 15.04
CA ASP A 93 15.55 -11.74 15.97
C ASP A 93 14.25 -11.23 15.34
N PHE A 94 14.32 -10.07 14.68
CA PHE A 94 13.20 -9.49 13.94
C PHE A 94 12.67 -10.42 12.84
N VAL A 95 13.57 -11.05 12.06
CA VAL A 95 13.19 -12.01 11.02
C VAL A 95 12.59 -13.28 11.62
N GLN A 96 13.15 -13.83 12.70
CA GLN A 96 12.58 -15.00 13.37
C GLN A 96 11.17 -14.71 13.92
N ALA A 97 10.96 -13.54 14.52
CA ALA A 97 9.66 -13.09 15.02
C ALA A 97 8.59 -12.97 13.92
N GLY A 98 8.99 -12.85 12.66
CA GLY A 98 8.08 -12.83 11.50
C GLY A 98 7.57 -14.20 11.07
N LYS A 99 8.13 -15.32 11.57
CA LYS A 99 7.64 -16.65 11.24
C LYS A 99 6.21 -16.82 11.74
N GLY A 100 5.34 -17.36 10.88
CA GLY A 100 3.92 -17.55 11.19
C GLY A 100 3.06 -16.28 11.16
N GLN A 101 3.66 -15.08 11.01
CA GLN A 101 2.90 -13.84 10.89
C GLN A 101 2.10 -13.80 9.57
N PRO A 102 0.98 -13.06 9.52
CA PRO A 102 0.25 -12.85 8.28
C PRO A 102 1.10 -12.16 7.21
N SER A 103 0.69 -12.31 5.96
CA SER A 103 1.36 -11.62 4.85
C SER A 103 1.13 -10.10 4.93
N PRO A 104 2.14 -9.26 4.64
CA PRO A 104 1.96 -7.80 4.59
C PRO A 104 0.90 -7.37 3.57
N TRP A 105 0.57 -8.23 2.60
CA TRP A 105 -0.48 -7.97 1.62
C TRP A 105 -1.87 -7.83 2.24
N GLN A 106 -2.09 -8.36 3.45
CA GLN A 106 -3.35 -8.14 4.18
C GLN A 106 -3.52 -6.68 4.63
N ARG A 107 -2.41 -5.93 4.74
CA ARG A 107 -2.39 -4.51 5.11
C ARG A 107 -2.27 -3.58 3.88
N LEU A 108 -2.37 -4.14 2.67
CA LEU A 108 -2.22 -3.38 1.44
C LEU A 108 -3.45 -2.48 1.22
N LYS A 109 -3.22 -1.17 1.23
CA LYS A 109 -4.24 -0.14 1.00
C LYS A 109 -4.29 0.19 -0.48
N ASN A 110 -5.50 0.33 -1.01
CA ASN A 110 -5.76 0.73 -2.40
C ASN A 110 -5.02 -0.12 -3.45
N GLN A 111 -4.72 -1.38 -3.13
CA GLN A 111 -3.96 -2.33 -3.95
C GLN A 111 -2.48 -1.99 -4.20
N ILE A 112 -2.00 -0.81 -3.82
CA ILE A 112 -0.64 -0.35 -4.17
C ILE A 112 0.10 0.36 -3.03
N TYR A 113 -0.50 0.58 -1.86
CA TYR A 113 0.19 1.25 -0.75
C TYR A 113 0.37 0.34 0.46
N LEU A 114 1.58 0.30 0.99
CA LEU A 114 1.91 -0.34 2.26
C LEU A 114 2.45 0.74 3.21
N GLY A 115 1.57 1.30 4.05
CA GLY A 115 1.87 2.43 4.91
C GLY A 115 0.69 2.86 5.78
N SER A 116 0.91 3.90 6.60
CA SER A 116 -0.13 4.57 7.38
C SER A 116 -1.15 5.27 6.48
N ASP A 117 -2.32 5.62 7.01
CA ASP A 117 -3.31 6.39 6.24
C ASP A 117 -2.78 7.78 5.87
N ASP A 118 -1.99 8.42 6.74
CA ASP A 118 -1.34 9.70 6.44
C ASP A 118 -0.39 9.59 5.25
N PHE A 119 0.42 8.53 5.19
CA PHE A 119 1.31 8.28 4.05
C PHE A 119 0.53 8.12 2.74
N VAL A 120 -0.60 7.39 2.78
CA VAL A 120 -1.45 7.22 1.59
C VAL A 120 -2.05 8.56 1.18
N ASN A 121 -2.57 9.34 2.13
CA ASN A 121 -3.12 10.67 1.88
C ASN A 121 -2.08 11.60 1.24
N ASP A 122 -0.87 11.67 1.81
CA ASP A 122 0.18 12.55 1.31
C ASP A 122 0.66 12.14 -0.07
N THR A 123 0.82 10.84 -0.31
CA THR A 123 1.20 10.32 -1.63
C THR A 123 0.13 10.62 -2.68
N GLN A 124 -1.15 10.56 -2.33
CA GLN A 124 -2.24 10.85 -3.26
C GLN A 124 -2.41 12.34 -3.53
N ARG A 125 -2.06 13.22 -2.58
CA ARG A 125 -2.00 14.67 -2.81
C ARG A 125 -0.96 15.08 -3.85
N MET A 126 0.08 14.25 -4.05
CA MET A 126 1.08 14.48 -5.09
C MET A 126 0.58 14.14 -6.50
N LEU A 127 -0.60 13.51 -6.64
CA LEU A 127 -1.16 13.19 -7.95
C LEU A 127 -1.63 14.46 -8.64
N ASN A 128 -1.22 14.64 -9.90
CA ASN A 128 -1.71 15.74 -10.72
C ASN A 128 -3.18 15.47 -11.14
N PRO A 129 -4.15 16.32 -10.75
CA PRO A 129 -5.56 16.13 -11.08
C PRO A 129 -5.85 16.24 -12.58
N GLU A 130 -4.98 16.88 -13.37
CA GLU A 130 -5.14 17.02 -14.82
C GLU A 130 -4.57 15.85 -15.61
N GLN A 131 -3.80 14.96 -14.96
CA GLN A 131 -3.24 13.80 -15.64
C GLN A 131 -4.34 12.78 -15.95
N SER A 132 -4.46 12.39 -17.22
CA SER A 132 -5.42 11.36 -17.63
C SER A 132 -5.01 9.99 -17.07
N LEU A 133 -5.68 9.56 -16.01
CA LEU A 133 -5.46 8.27 -15.36
C LEU A 133 -6.52 7.21 -15.75
N LYS A 134 -7.06 7.26 -16.98
CA LYS A 134 -8.18 6.41 -17.41
C LYS A 134 -7.91 4.91 -17.26
N ASP A 135 -6.65 4.49 -17.42
CA ASP A 135 -6.23 3.09 -17.33
C ASP A 135 -5.88 2.63 -15.91
N ILE A 136 -5.89 3.53 -14.93
CA ILE A 136 -5.60 3.20 -13.54
C ILE A 136 -6.90 2.76 -12.84
N PRO A 137 -6.91 1.60 -12.16
CA PRO A 137 -8.06 1.15 -11.40
C PRO A 137 -8.56 2.20 -10.40
N LYS A 138 -9.89 2.36 -10.29
CA LYS A 138 -10.51 3.35 -9.39
C LYS A 138 -10.00 3.23 -7.94
N LYS A 139 -9.83 1.99 -7.45
CA LYS A 139 -9.33 1.70 -6.11
C LYS A 139 -7.94 2.30 -5.83
N GLN A 140 -7.05 2.41 -6.82
CA GLN A 140 -5.70 2.98 -6.63
C GLN A 140 -5.73 4.50 -6.47
N LYS A 141 -6.77 5.15 -6.99
CA LYS A 141 -6.97 6.61 -6.94
C LYS A 141 -7.81 7.08 -5.76
N GLN A 142 -8.51 6.16 -5.09
CA GLN A 142 -9.42 6.51 -3.98
C GLN A 142 -8.63 6.89 -2.74
N ALA A 143 -9.01 7.98 -2.06
CA ALA A 143 -8.44 8.33 -0.77
C ALA A 143 -8.57 7.19 0.25
N PRO A 144 -7.82 7.18 1.36
CA PRO A 144 -8.19 6.42 2.55
C PRO A 144 -9.62 6.77 2.98
N VAL A 145 -10.34 5.77 3.49
CA VAL A 145 -11.70 5.98 4.01
C VAL A 145 -11.62 6.91 5.23
N LYS A 146 -12.25 8.08 5.14
CA LYS A 146 -12.47 8.98 6.29
C LYS A 146 -13.83 8.67 6.90
N PRO A 147 -13.98 8.57 8.24
CA PRO A 147 -15.26 8.26 8.87
C PRO A 147 -16.31 9.34 8.54
N LEU A 148 -17.60 9.00 8.58
CA LEU A 148 -18.67 9.99 8.31
C LEU A 148 -18.66 11.18 9.28
N SER A 149 -18.18 10.98 10.51
CA SER A 149 -17.96 12.04 11.49
C SER A 149 -16.94 13.09 11.02
N TYR A 150 -15.88 12.69 10.31
CA TYR A 150 -14.91 13.63 9.75
C TYR A 150 -15.61 14.65 8.85
N PHE A 151 -16.55 14.20 8.01
CA PHE A 151 -17.28 15.10 7.12
C PHE A 151 -18.28 15.98 7.88
N ALA A 152 -18.89 15.45 8.95
CA ALA A 152 -19.75 16.23 9.82
C ALA A 152 -19.00 17.37 10.53
N ASP A 153 -17.73 17.14 10.90
CA ASP A 153 -16.92 18.12 11.63
C ASP A 153 -16.22 19.13 10.70
N GLN A 154 -15.94 18.75 9.45
CA GLN A 154 -15.17 19.61 8.51
C GLN A 154 -16.00 20.63 7.73
N TYR A 155 -17.26 20.31 7.42
CA TYR A 155 -18.08 21.16 6.56
C TYR A 155 -19.15 21.88 7.38
N GLN A 156 -19.49 23.10 6.96
CA GLN A 156 -20.38 23.97 7.75
C GLN A 156 -21.84 23.55 7.62
N THR A 157 -22.25 23.09 6.44
CA THR A 157 -23.64 22.74 6.18
C THR A 157 -23.82 21.24 6.08
N ARG A 158 -24.93 20.73 6.61
CA ARG A 158 -25.26 19.30 6.55
C ARG A 158 -25.27 18.78 5.10
N ASP A 159 -25.72 19.60 4.16
CA ASP A 159 -25.78 19.26 2.73
C ASP A 159 -24.37 19.10 2.14
N GLU A 160 -23.43 19.99 2.48
CA GLU A 160 -22.02 19.83 2.11
C GLU A 160 -21.40 18.58 2.76
N CYS A 161 -21.66 18.34 4.06
CA CYS A 161 -21.14 17.15 4.74
C CYS A 161 -21.58 15.86 4.02
N MET A 162 -22.87 15.77 3.68
CA MET A 162 -23.45 14.63 2.94
C MET A 162 -22.88 14.50 1.53
N ALA A 163 -22.79 15.61 0.79
CA ALA A 163 -22.30 15.61 -0.57
C ALA A 163 -20.81 15.20 -0.62
N GLN A 164 -19.97 15.76 0.24
CA GLN A 164 -18.54 15.45 0.30
C GLN A 164 -18.28 14.02 0.78
N ALA A 165 -19.08 13.52 1.73
CA ALA A 165 -19.01 12.11 2.17
C ALA A 165 -19.28 11.14 1.00
N TYR A 166 -20.29 11.41 0.17
CA TYR A 166 -20.56 10.58 -1.01
C TYR A 166 -19.49 10.75 -2.11
N LEU A 167 -19.08 11.99 -2.39
CA LEU A 167 -18.07 12.30 -3.42
C LEU A 167 -16.70 11.68 -3.10
N SER A 168 -16.41 11.40 -1.83
CA SER A 168 -15.23 10.62 -1.42
C SER A 168 -15.17 9.23 -2.08
N GLY A 169 -16.32 8.69 -2.49
CA GLY A 169 -16.44 7.39 -3.17
C GLY A 169 -16.33 6.18 -2.24
N HIS A 170 -16.40 6.39 -0.91
CA HIS A 170 -16.37 5.34 0.11
C HIS A 170 -17.72 4.97 0.69
N TYR A 171 -18.71 5.84 0.53
CA TYR A 171 -20.05 5.67 1.10
C TYR A 171 -21.12 5.69 0.02
N THR A 172 -22.09 4.80 0.15
CA THR A 172 -23.31 4.84 -0.65
C THR A 172 -24.23 5.96 -0.16
N LEU A 173 -25.15 6.42 -1.00
CA LEU A 173 -26.18 7.39 -0.59
C LEU A 173 -26.98 6.91 0.62
N VAL A 174 -27.18 5.60 0.75
CA VAL A 174 -27.90 4.97 1.88
C VAL A 174 -27.09 5.11 3.16
N GLN A 175 -25.81 4.71 3.15
CA GLN A 175 -24.94 4.80 4.34
C GLN A 175 -24.77 6.26 4.83
N VAL A 176 -24.65 7.21 3.90
CA VAL A 176 -24.61 8.63 4.25
C VAL A 176 -25.96 9.05 4.88
N GLY A 177 -27.07 8.65 4.26
CA GLY A 177 -28.41 8.97 4.77
C GLY A 177 -28.65 8.44 6.19
N GLU A 178 -28.31 7.18 6.43
CA GLU A 178 -28.41 6.52 7.74
C GLU A 178 -27.65 7.29 8.82
N TYR A 179 -26.41 7.70 8.54
CA TYR A 179 -25.60 8.46 9.49
C TYR A 179 -26.17 9.86 9.81
N PHE A 180 -26.63 10.58 8.79
CA PHE A 180 -27.19 11.92 8.97
C PHE A 180 -28.69 11.92 9.35
N GLY A 181 -29.31 10.75 9.53
CA GLY A 181 -30.72 10.60 9.88
C GLY A 181 -31.68 11.05 8.78
N VAL A 182 -31.30 10.91 7.51
CA VAL A 182 -32.09 11.34 6.35
C VAL A 182 -32.22 10.26 5.28
N SER A 183 -33.18 10.41 4.37
CA SER A 183 -33.33 9.49 3.23
C SER A 183 -32.22 9.68 2.18
N TYR A 184 -31.92 8.62 1.42
CA TYR A 184 -30.98 8.67 0.29
C TYR A 184 -31.32 9.78 -0.73
N ALA A 185 -32.61 10.08 -0.90
CA ALA A 185 -33.10 11.14 -1.80
C ALA A 185 -32.69 12.54 -1.32
N THR A 186 -32.49 12.72 -0.01
CA THR A 186 -31.98 13.97 0.56
C THR A 186 -30.50 14.14 0.27
N VAL A 187 -29.71 13.07 0.46
CA VAL A 187 -28.29 13.05 0.07
C VAL A 187 -28.12 13.32 -1.43
N SER A 188 -28.96 12.71 -2.28
CA SER A 188 -28.93 12.94 -3.73
C SER A 188 -29.24 14.39 -4.13
N ARG A 189 -30.15 15.07 -3.40
CA ARG A 189 -30.46 16.49 -3.64
C ARG A 189 -29.29 17.39 -3.25
N ALA A 190 -28.65 17.14 -2.11
CA ALA A 190 -27.46 17.87 -1.67
C ALA A 190 -26.33 17.78 -2.71
N LEU A 191 -26.10 16.60 -3.29
CA LEU A 191 -25.12 16.41 -4.36
C LEU A 191 -25.42 17.24 -5.62
N LYS A 192 -26.67 17.21 -6.08
CA LYS A 192 -27.09 18.00 -7.26
C LYS A 192 -26.93 19.49 -7.04
N GLN A 193 -27.15 19.97 -5.82
CA GLN A 193 -26.97 21.36 -5.46
C GLN A 193 -25.48 21.76 -5.54
N LEU A 194 -24.60 20.96 -4.94
CA LEU A 194 -23.16 21.22 -4.94
C LEU A 194 -22.54 21.15 -6.36
N GLU A 195 -23.01 20.24 -7.22
CA GLU A 195 -22.61 20.19 -8.64
C GLU A 195 -23.02 21.45 -9.42
N ARG A 196 -24.21 22.00 -9.14
CA ARG A 196 -24.69 23.25 -9.76
C ARG A 196 -23.85 24.44 -9.32
N GLU A 197 -23.53 24.53 -8.03
CA GLU A 197 -22.68 25.58 -7.47
C GLU A 197 -21.27 25.53 -8.06
N SER A 198 -20.68 24.33 -8.17
CA SER A 198 -19.35 24.11 -8.75
C SER A 198 -19.28 24.50 -10.23
N LYS A 199 -20.35 24.27 -11.00
CA LYS A 199 -20.46 24.72 -12.40
C LYS A 199 -20.58 26.23 -12.52
N ASN A 200 -21.34 26.88 -11.64
CA ASN A 200 -21.50 28.33 -11.64
C ASN A 200 -20.21 29.09 -11.29
N VAL A 201 -19.35 28.51 -10.43
CA VAL A 201 -18.03 29.10 -10.11
C VAL A 201 -17.08 29.01 -11.31
N LYS A 202 -17.07 27.90 -12.05
CA LYS A 202 -16.22 27.72 -13.24
C LYS A 202 -16.62 28.57 -14.45
N CYS A 203 -17.86 29.04 -14.53
CA CYS A 203 -18.31 29.94 -15.61
C CYS A 203 -18.06 31.43 -15.34
N LYS A 204 -17.58 31.80 -14.14
CA LYS A 204 -17.31 33.19 -13.74
C LYS A 204 -15.82 33.54 -13.65
N ALA A 205 -14.93 32.58 -13.91
CA ALA A 205 -13.48 32.74 -13.98
C ALA A 205 -13.02 32.61 -15.44
#